data_AF-A0A0I1SZF0-F1
#
_entry.id   AF-A0A0I1SZF0-F1
#
_cell.length_a   1.000
_cell.length_b   1.000
_cell.length_c   1.000
_cell.angle_alpha   90.00
_cell.angle_beta   90.00
_cell.angle_gamma   90.00
#
_symmetry.space_group_name_H-M   'P 1'
#
loop_
_entity.id
_entity.type
_entity.pdbx_description
1 polymer ?
#
loop_
_entity_poly.entity_id
_entity_poly.type
_entity_poly.pdbx_seq_one_letter_code
_entity_poly.pdbx_strand_id
1 'polypeptide(L)'
;MPYVCNESISYLLGEKGILKEIDDLNAVNNYLLNNKKATDNEINDIKVNLSHILIDSLDDAKVNLTPVIDSILETFLKSPYINDVRILDWCFNKRMQYFGDSEKIKYACSVINHIDFSCDQSKDFSCDQSKIKIAETLFFNLDKEPYKNSRKLQELIWDKLVAYVNDFSLSNQEKSRLILRLFDDVKLLFNEVPVSILVNDIFLKDFFMKQPDFAKWYFYQLLKCYEGEQLYLNELGYVYGDEEKTKEIVNKLPGYVVKIFEEKMGNELKIRTRMMKILRNGKINIYGYINEEQLGKLNPPEDLRIAIKKLGWNN
;
A
#
# COMPACT_ATOMS: atom_id res chain seq x y z
N MET A 1 36.49 -9.31 4.68
CA MET A 1 36.42 -7.84 4.82
C MET A 1 37.64 -7.34 5.58
N PRO A 2 38.14 -6.13 5.28
CA PRO A 2 39.19 -5.49 6.08
C PRO A 2 38.69 -5.22 7.52
N TYR A 3 39.62 -5.06 8.47
CA TYR A 3 39.29 -4.79 9.88
C TYR A 3 38.51 -3.47 10.01
N VAL A 4 37.25 -3.57 10.44
CA VAL A 4 36.36 -2.42 10.61
C VAL A 4 36.47 -1.91 12.05
N CYS A 5 36.96 -0.69 12.23
CA CYS A 5 37.03 0.00 13.52
C CYS A 5 36.63 1.46 13.38
N ASN A 6 36.46 2.17 14.49
CA ASN A 6 35.99 3.56 14.47
C ASN A 6 36.94 4.50 13.71
N GLU A 7 38.24 4.24 13.76
CA GLU A 7 39.26 5.06 13.10
C GLU A 7 39.29 4.86 11.58
N SER A 8 38.87 3.68 11.09
CA SER A 8 38.94 3.35 9.66
C SER A 8 37.59 3.50 8.94
N ILE A 9 36.48 3.60 9.66
CA ILE A 9 35.13 3.49 9.08
C ILE A 9 34.82 4.54 8.01
N SER A 10 35.22 5.80 8.22
CA SER A 10 34.99 6.88 7.26
C SER A 10 35.78 6.67 5.97
N TYR A 11 36.96 6.05 6.04
CA TYR A 11 37.75 5.71 4.86
C TYR A 11 37.18 4.48 4.15
N LEU A 12 36.76 3.47 4.91
CA LEU A 12 36.26 2.21 4.37
C LEU A 12 34.86 2.33 3.77
N LEU A 13 34.01 3.23 4.27
CA LEU A 13 32.59 3.36 3.89
C LEU A 13 32.20 4.79 3.47
N GLY A 14 33.17 5.69 3.31
CA GLY A 14 32.93 7.01 2.74
C GLY A 14 32.60 6.97 1.24
N GLU A 15 32.63 8.13 0.57
CA GLU A 15 32.19 8.29 -0.83
C GLU A 15 32.90 7.39 -1.86
N LYS A 16 34.09 6.87 -1.54
CA LYS A 16 34.86 5.94 -2.38
C LYS A 16 35.13 4.60 -1.68
N GLY A 17 34.31 4.28 -0.67
CA GLY A 17 34.47 3.09 0.15
C GLY A 17 33.89 1.83 -0.49
N ILE A 18 33.98 0.72 0.25
CA ILE A 18 33.53 -0.62 -0.16
C ILE A 18 32.06 -0.61 -0.60
N LEU A 19 31.19 0.11 0.11
CA LEU A 19 29.78 0.20 -0.27
C LEU A 19 29.61 0.84 -1.65
N LYS A 20 30.44 1.85 -1.99
CA LYS A 20 30.41 2.47 -3.31
C LYS A 20 30.91 1.52 -4.39
N GLU A 21 31.96 0.75 -4.11
CA GLU A 21 32.46 -0.27 -5.04
C GLU A 21 31.41 -1.36 -5.31
N ILE A 22 30.65 -1.77 -4.28
CA ILE A 22 29.52 -2.69 -4.43
C ILE A 22 28.43 -2.04 -5.29
N ASP A 23 28.04 -0.81 -5.00
CA ASP A 23 26.99 -0.07 -5.73
C ASP A 23 27.36 0.14 -7.21
N ASP A 24 28.63 0.35 -7.51
CA ASP A 24 29.15 0.57 -8.86
C ASP A 24 29.35 -0.72 -9.68
N LEU A 25 29.12 -1.91 -9.08
CA LEU A 25 29.18 -3.18 -9.83
C LEU A 25 28.25 -3.14 -11.04
N ASN A 26 28.79 -3.47 -12.20
CA ASN A 26 28.06 -3.50 -13.45
C ASN A 26 28.51 -4.69 -14.31
N ALA A 27 27.70 -5.04 -15.31
CA ALA A 27 28.07 -6.05 -16.27
C ALA A 27 29.16 -5.46 -17.15
N VAL A 28 30.34 -6.08 -17.16
CA VAL A 28 31.31 -5.78 -18.23
C VAL A 28 30.67 -6.23 -19.53
N ASN A 29 30.45 -5.28 -20.45
CA ASN A 29 29.89 -5.51 -21.80
C ASN A 29 30.74 -6.51 -22.59
N ASN A 30 30.56 -7.80 -22.34
CA ASN A 30 30.92 -8.83 -23.29
C ASN A 30 29.77 -8.89 -24.29
N TYR A 31 30.06 -8.49 -25.53
CA TYR A 31 29.19 -8.43 -26.71
C TYR A 31 28.44 -9.75 -27.07
N LEU A 32 28.37 -10.73 -26.17
CA LEU A 32 27.82 -12.07 -26.35
C LEU A 32 26.57 -12.38 -25.49
N LEU A 33 26.15 -11.49 -24.58
CA LEU A 33 24.97 -11.72 -23.72
C LEU A 33 23.68 -11.23 -24.40
N ASN A 34 23.01 -12.14 -25.11
CA ASN A 34 21.72 -11.92 -25.77
C ASN A 34 20.54 -11.61 -24.80
N ASN A 35 20.77 -11.37 -23.51
CA ASN A 35 19.70 -11.15 -22.54
C ASN A 35 20.12 -10.21 -21.39
N LYS A 36 20.32 -8.93 -21.70
CA LYS A 36 20.72 -7.85 -20.76
C LYS A 36 19.97 -7.88 -19.42
N LYS A 37 18.66 -8.14 -19.44
CA LYS A 37 17.81 -8.19 -18.23
C LYS A 37 18.20 -9.32 -17.26
N ALA A 38 18.60 -10.48 -17.77
CA ALA A 38 19.01 -11.60 -16.92
C ALA A 38 20.33 -11.29 -16.22
N THR A 39 21.29 -10.72 -16.95
CA THR A 39 22.59 -10.30 -16.41
C THR A 39 22.45 -9.17 -15.38
N ASP A 40 21.55 -8.20 -15.63
CA ASP A 40 21.28 -7.12 -14.66
C ASP A 40 20.69 -7.67 -13.35
N ASN A 41 19.84 -8.70 -13.41
CA ASN A 41 19.30 -9.36 -12.22
C ASN A 41 20.37 -10.11 -11.41
N GLU A 42 21.25 -10.86 -12.09
CA GLU A 42 22.36 -11.58 -11.42
C GLU A 42 23.30 -10.61 -10.68
N ILE A 43 23.60 -9.45 -11.27
CA ILE A 43 24.41 -8.42 -10.63
C ILE A 43 23.69 -7.83 -9.43
N ASN A 44 22.39 -7.58 -9.52
CA ASN A 44 21.61 -7.10 -8.39
C ASN A 44 21.65 -8.08 -7.22
N ASP A 45 21.55 -9.39 -7.48
CA ASP A 45 21.67 -10.42 -6.45
C ASP A 45 23.07 -10.41 -5.82
N ILE A 46 24.13 -10.25 -6.62
CA ILE A 46 25.50 -10.11 -6.11
C ILE A 46 25.64 -8.87 -5.22
N LYS A 47 25.10 -7.73 -5.64
CA LYS A 47 25.11 -6.48 -4.85
C LYS A 47 24.44 -6.67 -3.49
N VAL A 48 23.28 -7.31 -3.47
CA VAL A 48 22.54 -7.60 -2.23
C VAL A 48 23.35 -8.53 -1.33
N ASN A 49 23.87 -9.64 -1.86
CA ASN A 49 24.65 -10.61 -1.09
C ASN A 49 25.93 -10.00 -0.49
N LEU A 50 26.66 -9.16 -1.24
CA LEU A 50 27.83 -8.46 -0.71
C LEU A 50 27.44 -7.45 0.38
N SER A 51 26.29 -6.81 0.23
CA SER A 51 25.76 -5.87 1.23
C SER A 51 25.35 -6.58 2.52
N HIS A 52 24.83 -7.82 2.44
CA HIS A 52 24.58 -8.65 3.62
C HIS A 52 25.86 -8.93 4.40
N ILE A 53 26.94 -9.33 3.71
CA ILE A 53 28.25 -9.57 4.35
C ILE A 53 28.80 -8.29 5.00
N LEU A 54 28.60 -7.14 4.33
CA LEU A 54 28.97 -5.83 4.86
C LEU A 54 28.21 -5.52 6.16
N ILE A 55 26.89 -5.73 6.15
CA ILE A 55 26.02 -5.53 7.33
C ILE A 55 26.48 -6.41 8.50
N ASP A 56 26.70 -7.71 8.26
CA ASP A 56 27.16 -8.66 9.28
C ASP A 56 28.43 -8.17 9.97
N SER A 57 29.40 -7.76 9.17
CA SER A 57 30.67 -7.29 9.71
C SER A 57 30.55 -5.96 10.46
N LEU A 58 29.63 -5.07 10.06
CA LEU A 58 29.37 -3.82 10.79
C LEU A 58 28.72 -4.07 12.14
N ASP A 59 27.75 -4.99 12.20
CA ASP A 59 27.07 -5.34 13.43
C ASP A 59 28.00 -6.10 14.39
N ASP A 60 28.86 -6.99 13.88
CA ASP A 60 29.88 -7.70 14.66
C ASP A 60 30.93 -6.76 15.24
N ALA A 61 31.40 -5.79 14.45
CA ALA A 61 32.44 -4.84 14.86
C ALA A 61 31.93 -3.82 15.90
N LYS A 62 30.61 -3.62 16.03
CA LYS A 62 29.98 -2.68 16.97
C LYS A 62 30.55 -1.26 16.89
N VAL A 63 30.86 -0.83 15.67
CA VAL A 63 31.45 0.48 15.39
C VAL A 63 30.42 1.61 15.41
N ASN A 64 30.87 2.83 15.69
CA ASN A 64 30.03 4.01 15.63
C ASN A 64 29.82 4.43 14.16
N LEU A 65 28.58 4.33 13.68
CA LEU A 65 28.23 4.63 12.29
C LEU A 65 27.94 6.11 12.05
N THR A 66 27.89 6.98 13.07
CA THR A 66 27.56 8.42 12.91
C THR A 66 28.24 9.09 11.71
N PRO A 67 29.54 8.87 11.41
CA PRO A 67 30.20 9.54 10.29
C PRO A 67 29.73 9.12 8.89
N VAL A 68 29.12 7.94 8.75
CA VAL A 68 28.81 7.31 7.45
C VAL A 68 27.35 6.87 7.30
N ILE A 69 26.56 6.92 8.37
CA ILE A 69 25.23 6.31 8.40
C ILE A 69 24.26 6.92 7.38
N ASP A 70 24.32 8.24 7.15
CA ASP A 70 23.49 8.89 6.14
C ASP A 70 23.77 8.34 4.74
N SER A 71 25.05 8.23 4.35
CA SER A 71 25.46 7.72 3.04
C SER A 71 25.08 6.25 2.84
N ILE A 72 25.20 5.43 3.88
CA ILE A 72 24.79 4.02 3.84
C ILE A 72 23.29 3.93 3.60
N LEU A 73 22.50 4.66 4.40
CA LEU A 73 21.04 4.62 4.31
C LEU A 73 20.50 5.21 3.01
N GLU A 74 21.18 6.21 2.42
CA GLU A 74 20.82 6.73 1.10
C GLU A 74 21.09 5.72 -0.02
N THR A 75 22.21 5.00 0.06
CA THR A 75 22.56 3.95 -0.90
C THR A 75 21.56 2.80 -0.84
N PHE A 76 21.26 2.31 0.37
CA PHE A 76 20.30 1.22 0.58
C PHE A 76 18.84 1.59 0.31
N LEU A 77 18.50 2.88 0.16
CA LEU A 77 17.18 3.31 -0.30
C LEU A 77 16.99 3.07 -1.81
N LYS A 78 18.05 2.79 -2.57
CA LYS A 78 17.99 2.60 -4.03
C LYS A 78 17.80 1.13 -4.37
N SER A 79 17.27 0.86 -5.57
CA SER A 79 17.26 -0.50 -6.13
C SER A 79 18.69 -0.96 -6.40
N PRO A 80 19.06 -2.22 -6.12
CA PRO A 80 18.19 -3.33 -5.72
C PRO A 80 17.93 -3.45 -4.21
N TYR A 81 18.68 -2.72 -3.39
CA TYR A 81 18.75 -2.91 -1.93
C TYR A 81 17.43 -2.73 -1.19
N ILE A 82 16.63 -1.75 -1.59
CA ILE A 82 15.35 -1.45 -0.94
C ILE A 82 14.34 -2.60 -1.02
N ASN A 83 14.51 -3.50 -1.99
CA ASN A 83 13.65 -4.67 -2.18
C ASN A 83 14.13 -5.90 -1.38
N ASP A 84 15.25 -5.80 -0.67
CA ASP A 84 15.72 -6.85 0.21
C ASP A 84 15.21 -6.63 1.64
N VAL A 85 14.48 -7.63 2.16
CA VAL A 85 13.85 -7.59 3.49
C VAL A 85 14.85 -7.35 4.62
N ARG A 86 16.03 -7.97 4.53
CA ARG A 86 17.04 -7.90 5.58
C ARG A 86 17.70 -6.53 5.62
N ILE A 87 18.08 -6.00 4.45
CA ILE A 87 18.64 -4.65 4.34
C ILE A 87 17.61 -3.61 4.78
N LEU A 88 16.35 -3.78 4.37
CA LEU A 88 15.25 -2.90 4.76
C LEU A 88 15.07 -2.85 6.29
N ASP A 89 14.97 -4.00 6.95
CA ASP A 89 14.83 -4.07 8.41
C ASP A 89 16.03 -3.44 9.12
N TRP A 90 17.24 -3.74 8.65
CA TRP A 90 18.47 -3.15 9.19
C TRP A 90 18.46 -1.62 9.08
N CYS A 91 18.04 -1.07 7.93
CA CYS A 91 17.95 0.37 7.73
C CYS A 91 16.97 1.04 8.70
N PHE A 92 15.79 0.45 8.92
CA PHE A 92 14.84 0.97 9.91
C PHE A 92 15.41 0.93 11.33
N ASN A 93 16.09 -0.14 11.71
CA ASN A 93 16.72 -0.27 13.02
C ASN A 93 17.83 0.78 13.22
N LYS A 94 18.67 1.04 12.21
CA LYS A 94 19.68 2.12 12.30
C LYS A 94 19.05 3.52 12.29
N ARG A 95 17.98 3.75 11.51
CA ARG A 95 17.23 5.02 11.56
C ARG A 95 16.68 5.30 12.97
N MET A 96 16.15 4.26 13.62
CA MET A 96 15.69 4.35 15.01
C MET A 96 16.80 4.75 15.98
N GLN A 97 18.03 4.27 15.75
CA GLN A 97 19.18 4.49 16.62
C GLN A 97 19.81 5.88 16.45
N TYR A 98 19.92 6.39 15.23
CA TYR A 98 20.79 7.55 14.92
C TYR A 98 20.06 8.86 14.64
N PHE A 99 18.74 8.86 14.46
CA PHE A 99 18.01 10.02 13.94
C PHE A 99 16.91 10.54 14.87
N GLY A 100 16.50 11.80 14.64
CA GLY A 100 15.32 12.40 15.24
C GLY A 100 14.02 11.92 14.59
N ASP A 101 12.89 12.23 15.22
CA ASP A 101 11.60 11.69 14.82
C ASP A 101 11.12 12.20 13.45
N SER A 102 11.45 13.45 13.11
CA SER A 102 11.11 14.04 11.81
C SER A 102 11.83 13.32 10.66
N GLU A 103 13.12 13.06 10.83
CA GLU A 103 13.97 12.37 9.85
C GLU A 103 13.54 10.92 9.67
N LYS A 104 13.19 10.23 10.77
CA LYS A 104 12.61 8.88 10.75
C LYS A 104 11.35 8.84 9.88
N ILE A 105 10.38 9.72 10.15
CA ILE A 105 9.11 9.76 9.39
C ILE A 105 9.36 10.08 7.91
N LYS A 106 10.26 11.03 7.61
CA LYS A 106 10.62 11.38 6.22
C LYS A 106 11.24 10.20 5.47
N TYR A 107 12.13 9.46 6.14
CA TYR A 107 12.72 8.25 5.57
C TYR A 107 11.66 7.18 5.31
N ALA A 108 10.81 6.87 6.28
CA ALA A 108 9.73 5.88 6.14
C ALA A 108 8.79 6.22 4.98
N CYS A 109 8.40 7.49 4.84
CA CYS A 109 7.62 7.96 3.69
C CYS A 109 8.37 7.76 2.36
N SER A 110 9.68 7.97 2.35
CA SER A 110 10.49 7.78 1.14
C SER A 110 10.54 6.30 0.76
N VAL A 111 10.76 5.41 1.72
CA VAL A 111 10.79 3.95 1.51
C VAL A 111 9.50 3.44 0.89
N ILE A 112 8.34 3.73 1.51
CA ILE A 112 7.03 3.30 0.99
C ILE A 112 6.79 3.88 -0.41
N ASN A 113 7.36 5.04 -0.73
CA ASN A 113 7.22 5.62 -2.05
C ASN A 113 8.09 4.97 -3.14
N HIS A 114 9.26 4.47 -2.78
CA HIS A 114 10.21 3.86 -3.71
C HIS A 114 9.88 2.39 -4.00
N ILE A 115 9.23 1.69 -3.07
CA ILE A 115 8.84 0.30 -3.28
C ILE A 115 7.60 0.27 -4.18
N ASP A 116 7.75 -0.42 -5.32
CA ASP A 116 6.65 -0.70 -6.22
C ASP A 116 5.89 -1.93 -5.74
N PHE A 117 4.75 -1.68 -5.10
CA PHE A 117 3.86 -2.77 -4.69
C PHE A 117 3.02 -3.31 -5.85
N SER A 118 2.92 -2.63 -7.01
CA SER A 118 1.94 -2.97 -8.06
C SER A 118 1.90 -4.46 -8.40
N CYS A 119 0.72 -5.07 -8.29
CA CYS A 119 0.48 -6.45 -8.69
C CYS A 119 0.14 -6.48 -10.18
N ASP A 120 1.14 -6.70 -11.03
CA ASP A 120 0.88 -7.16 -12.38
C ASP A 120 0.41 -8.62 -12.28
N GLN A 121 -0.91 -8.86 -12.36
CA GLN A 121 -1.52 -10.20 -12.38
C GLN A 121 -1.01 -11.10 -13.54
N SER A 122 -0.16 -10.57 -14.41
CA SER A 122 0.44 -11.22 -15.58
C SER A 122 1.88 -11.70 -15.37
N LYS A 123 2.49 -11.52 -14.19
CA LYS A 123 3.88 -11.92 -13.90
C LYS A 123 3.98 -13.03 -12.85
N ASP A 124 5.11 -13.74 -12.89
CA ASP A 124 5.45 -14.90 -12.07
C ASP A 124 5.09 -14.75 -10.57
N PHE A 125 4.41 -15.76 -10.02
CA PHE A 125 4.05 -15.93 -8.59
C PHE A 125 5.20 -15.66 -7.60
N SER A 126 6.46 -15.83 -8.03
CA SER A 126 7.66 -15.58 -7.22
C SER A 126 7.85 -14.09 -6.89
N CYS A 127 7.47 -13.18 -7.80
CA CYS A 127 7.60 -11.73 -7.59
C CYS A 127 6.64 -11.28 -6.48
N ASP A 128 5.43 -11.83 -6.45
CA ASP A 128 4.39 -11.45 -5.49
C ASP A 128 4.75 -11.87 -4.06
N GLN A 129 5.36 -13.04 -3.86
CA GLN A 129 5.82 -13.47 -2.53
C GLN A 129 6.92 -12.57 -1.95
N SER A 130 7.85 -12.09 -2.78
CA SER A 130 8.90 -11.17 -2.32
C SER A 130 8.30 -9.82 -1.87
N LYS A 131 7.34 -9.29 -2.63
CA LYS A 131 6.61 -8.05 -2.31
C LYS A 131 5.80 -8.17 -1.02
N ILE A 132 5.16 -9.32 -0.80
CA ILE A 132 4.43 -9.63 0.44
C ILE A 132 5.38 -9.55 1.65
N LYS A 133 6.56 -10.20 1.58
CA LYS A 133 7.52 -10.17 2.69
C LYS A 133 8.04 -8.75 2.98
N ILE A 134 8.31 -7.97 1.92
CA ILE A 134 8.69 -6.55 2.06
C ILE A 134 7.60 -5.77 2.79
N ALA A 135 6.34 -5.93 2.38
CA ALA A 135 5.21 -5.27 3.01
C ALA A 135 5.07 -5.68 4.49
N GLU A 136 5.17 -6.97 4.81
CA GLU A 136 5.15 -7.48 6.19
C GLU A 136 6.25 -6.85 7.06
N THR A 137 7.48 -6.80 6.56
CA THR A 137 8.61 -6.16 7.26
C THR A 137 8.40 -4.66 7.45
N LEU A 138 7.82 -3.96 6.48
CA LEU A 138 7.45 -2.56 6.63
C LEU A 138 6.43 -2.39 7.75
N PHE A 139 5.36 -3.18 7.76
CA PHE A 139 4.35 -3.09 8.81
C PHE A 139 4.93 -3.28 10.20
N PHE A 140 5.79 -4.28 10.36
CA PHE A 140 6.47 -4.54 11.62
C PHE A 140 7.32 -3.35 12.07
N ASN A 141 8.10 -2.75 11.17
CA ASN A 141 8.95 -1.61 11.52
C ASN A 141 8.15 -0.32 11.78
N LEU A 142 7.08 -0.12 11.03
CA LEU A 142 6.20 1.04 11.17
C LEU A 142 5.32 0.95 12.42
N ASP A 143 5.27 -0.20 13.12
CA ASP A 143 4.59 -0.37 14.43
C ASP A 143 5.33 0.21 15.63
N LYS A 144 6.53 0.74 15.42
CA LYS A 144 7.35 1.37 16.45
C LYS A 144 7.06 2.88 16.51
N GLU A 145 7.19 3.51 17.67
CA GLU A 145 7.25 4.97 17.77
C GLU A 145 8.54 5.49 17.09
N PRO A 146 8.54 6.65 16.43
CA PRO A 146 7.44 7.62 16.28
C PRO A 146 6.53 7.36 15.07
N TYR A 147 6.80 6.32 14.27
CA TYR A 147 6.08 6.04 13.03
C TYR A 147 4.59 5.87 13.28
N LYS A 148 4.27 5.22 14.40
CA LYS A 148 2.91 4.84 14.73
C LYS A 148 1.91 5.98 14.81
N ASN A 149 2.32 7.16 15.26
CA ASN A 149 1.40 8.28 15.43
C ASN A 149 1.49 9.31 14.30
N SER A 150 2.21 8.99 13.21
CA SER A 150 2.40 9.91 12.09
C SER A 150 1.24 9.83 11.10
N ARG A 151 0.32 10.80 11.17
CA ARG A 151 -0.79 10.98 10.21
C ARG A 151 -0.39 10.74 8.75
N LYS A 152 0.65 11.45 8.31
CA LYS A 152 1.14 11.41 6.93
C LYS A 152 1.58 10.00 6.54
N LEU A 153 2.20 9.27 7.46
CA LEU A 153 2.67 7.92 7.23
C LEU A 153 1.51 6.93 7.18
N GLN A 154 0.48 7.12 8.02
CA GLN A 154 -0.74 6.30 7.99
C GLN A 154 -1.49 6.44 6.66
N GLU A 155 -1.65 7.67 6.15
CA GLU A 155 -2.24 7.92 4.83
C GLU A 155 -1.44 7.19 3.71
N LEU A 156 -0.11 7.18 3.79
CA LEU A 156 0.73 6.54 2.78
C LEU A 156 0.73 5.00 2.87
N ILE A 157 0.79 4.45 4.09
CA ILE A 157 0.65 3.01 4.35
C ILE A 157 -0.66 2.51 3.74
N TRP A 158 -1.69 3.32 3.83
CA TRP A 158 -3.00 2.97 3.34
C TRP A 158 -3.11 2.87 1.82
N ASP A 159 -2.65 3.93 1.14
CA ASP A 159 -2.71 4.00 -0.31
C ASP A 159 -1.87 2.89 -0.97
N LYS A 160 -0.77 2.49 -0.32
CA LYS A 160 0.22 1.59 -0.93
C LYS A 160 0.29 0.19 -0.35
N LEU A 161 0.11 0.00 0.96
CA LEU A 161 0.33 -1.30 1.60
C LEU A 161 -0.97 -2.03 1.93
N VAL A 162 -2.05 -1.31 2.27
CA VAL A 162 -3.28 -1.99 2.73
C VAL A 162 -4.05 -2.71 1.62
N ALA A 163 -3.85 -2.32 0.35
CA ALA A 163 -4.36 -3.07 -0.79
C ALA A 163 -3.94 -4.57 -0.77
N TYR A 164 -2.81 -4.88 -0.13
CA TYR A 164 -2.21 -6.22 -0.08
C TYR A 164 -2.56 -7.00 1.20
N VAL A 165 -3.39 -6.45 2.11
CA VAL A 165 -3.74 -7.12 3.38
C VAL A 165 -4.38 -8.49 3.20
N ASN A 166 -5.07 -8.71 2.08
CA ASN A 166 -5.63 -10.02 1.76
C ASN A 166 -4.55 -11.05 1.41
N ASP A 167 -3.49 -10.61 0.75
CA ASP A 167 -2.43 -11.46 0.21
C ASP A 167 -1.32 -11.75 1.22
N PHE A 168 -1.26 -10.97 2.31
CA PHE A 168 -0.30 -11.24 3.37
C PHE A 168 -0.53 -12.59 4.05
N SER A 169 0.58 -13.25 4.37
CA SER A 169 0.63 -14.46 5.21
C SER A 169 0.50 -14.15 6.71
N LEU A 170 -0.04 -12.98 7.06
CA LEU A 170 -0.37 -12.63 8.44
C LEU A 170 -1.55 -13.48 8.95
N SER A 171 -1.53 -13.83 10.24
CA SER A 171 -2.70 -14.40 10.91
C SER A 171 -3.87 -13.41 10.89
N ASN A 172 -5.11 -13.91 10.98
CA ASN A 172 -6.29 -13.04 11.09
C ASN A 172 -6.20 -12.07 12.28
N GLN A 173 -5.47 -12.43 13.34
CA GLN A 173 -5.23 -11.57 14.49
C GLN A 173 -4.25 -10.44 14.20
N GLU A 174 -3.16 -10.70 13.48
CA GLU A 174 -2.21 -9.69 13.05
C GLU A 174 -2.83 -8.74 12.04
N LYS A 175 -3.58 -9.28 11.06
CA LYS A 175 -4.42 -8.48 10.17
C LYS A 175 -5.38 -7.62 10.99
N SER A 176 -6.13 -8.20 11.92
CA SER A 176 -7.06 -7.44 12.77
C SER A 176 -6.38 -6.36 13.63
N ARG A 177 -5.18 -6.60 14.17
CA ARG A 177 -4.41 -5.59 14.93
C ARG A 177 -3.92 -4.46 14.05
N LEU A 178 -3.43 -4.78 12.86
CA LEU A 178 -3.05 -3.81 11.84
C LEU A 178 -4.23 -2.89 11.52
N ILE A 179 -5.38 -3.52 11.28
CA ILE A 179 -6.65 -2.89 10.99
C ILE A 179 -7.08 -2.01 12.15
N LEU A 180 -7.19 -2.54 13.36
CA LEU A 180 -7.58 -1.81 14.57
C LEU A 180 -6.71 -0.58 14.79
N ARG A 181 -5.38 -0.72 14.64
CA ARG A 181 -4.45 0.38 14.82
C ARG A 181 -4.62 1.47 13.76
N LEU A 182 -4.80 1.09 12.51
CA LEU A 182 -5.13 2.03 11.44
C LEU A 182 -6.50 2.68 11.69
N PHE A 183 -7.45 1.96 12.28
CA PHE A 183 -8.84 2.39 12.49
C PHE A 183 -9.11 3.20 13.75
N ASP A 184 -8.39 3.00 14.85
CA ASP A 184 -8.45 3.87 16.04
C ASP A 184 -8.07 5.31 15.65
N ASP A 185 -7.17 5.42 14.68
CA ASP A 185 -6.77 6.63 13.97
C ASP A 185 -7.82 7.09 12.93
N VAL A 186 -8.52 6.18 12.24
CA VAL A 186 -9.54 6.51 11.21
C VAL A 186 -10.65 7.43 11.72
N LYS A 187 -11.04 7.30 12.99
CA LYS A 187 -12.06 8.16 13.60
C LYS A 187 -11.62 9.63 13.72
N LEU A 188 -10.31 9.87 13.79
CA LEU A 188 -9.68 11.18 13.94
C LEU A 188 -9.08 11.72 12.63
N LEU A 189 -8.75 10.83 11.69
CA LEU A 189 -7.88 11.16 10.54
C LEU A 189 -8.62 11.33 9.21
N PHE A 190 -9.68 10.57 8.95
CA PHE A 190 -10.28 10.55 7.61
C PHE A 190 -11.60 11.34 7.56
N ASN A 191 -11.60 12.42 6.77
CA ASN A 191 -12.85 13.03 6.29
C ASN A 191 -13.59 12.10 5.30
N GLU A 192 -12.83 11.26 4.56
CA GLU A 192 -13.32 10.24 3.62
C GLU A 192 -12.44 8.98 3.68
N VAL A 193 -13.08 7.81 3.64
CA VAL A 193 -12.45 6.49 3.84
C VAL A 193 -12.21 5.84 2.47
N PRO A 194 -10.96 5.58 2.04
CA PRO A 194 -10.67 5.08 0.69
C PRO A 194 -11.39 3.79 0.26
N VAL A 195 -11.74 3.70 -1.03
CA VAL A 195 -12.58 2.60 -1.55
C VAL A 195 -11.95 1.22 -1.32
N SER A 196 -10.62 1.10 -1.42
CA SER A 196 -9.86 -0.15 -1.28
C SER A 196 -10.14 -0.88 0.05
N ILE A 197 -10.42 -0.15 1.11
CA ILE A 197 -10.73 -0.68 2.44
C ILE A 197 -12.20 -1.04 2.54
N LEU A 198 -13.04 -0.14 2.03
CA LEU A 198 -14.47 -0.31 2.11
C LEU A 198 -14.87 -1.58 1.37
N VAL A 199 -14.09 -1.99 0.38
CA VAL A 199 -14.34 -3.18 -0.41
C VAL A 199 -13.51 -4.39 0.02
N ASN A 200 -12.69 -4.29 1.08
CA ASN A 200 -11.87 -5.40 1.55
C ASN A 200 -12.67 -6.38 2.43
N ASP A 201 -12.55 -7.68 2.13
CA ASP A 201 -13.32 -8.76 2.77
C ASP A 201 -12.97 -8.98 4.24
N ILE A 202 -11.70 -8.81 4.62
CA ILE A 202 -11.24 -9.03 5.99
C ILE A 202 -11.85 -7.95 6.88
N PHE A 203 -11.78 -6.67 6.49
CA PHE A 203 -12.41 -5.60 7.25
C PHE A 203 -13.93 -5.78 7.37
N LEU A 204 -14.60 -6.14 6.26
CA LEU A 204 -16.03 -6.40 6.29
C LEU A 204 -16.39 -7.49 7.31
N LYS A 205 -15.78 -8.68 7.19
CA LYS A 205 -16.17 -9.86 7.98
C LYS A 205 -15.65 -9.79 9.41
N ASP A 206 -14.40 -9.39 9.58
CA ASP A 206 -13.72 -9.48 10.86
C ASP A 206 -13.85 -8.24 11.73
N PHE A 207 -14.28 -7.11 11.16
CA PHE A 207 -14.36 -5.84 11.87
C PHE A 207 -15.76 -5.22 11.80
N PHE A 208 -16.16 -4.72 10.64
CA PHE A 208 -17.37 -3.89 10.52
C PHE A 208 -18.66 -4.63 10.85
N MET A 209 -18.78 -5.90 10.42
CA MET A 209 -20.02 -6.66 10.61
C MET A 209 -20.13 -7.34 11.98
N LYS A 210 -19.09 -7.29 12.83
CA LYS A 210 -19.12 -7.89 14.18
C LYS A 210 -19.86 -7.04 15.20
N GLN A 211 -19.88 -5.71 15.02
CA GLN A 211 -20.53 -4.79 15.94
C GLN A 211 -21.58 -3.92 15.21
N PRO A 212 -22.84 -3.84 15.69
CA PRO A 212 -23.91 -3.11 15.00
C PRO A 212 -23.61 -1.62 14.77
N ASP A 213 -22.95 -0.95 15.72
CA ASP A 213 -22.65 0.49 15.60
C ASP A 213 -21.55 0.76 14.56
N PHE A 214 -20.54 -0.12 14.48
CA PHE A 214 -19.53 -0.06 13.43
C PHE A 214 -20.13 -0.37 12.06
N ALA A 215 -21.07 -1.31 11.98
CA ALA A 215 -21.76 -1.65 10.75
C ALA A 215 -22.52 -0.44 10.18
N LYS A 216 -23.23 0.32 11.04
CA LYS A 216 -23.92 1.57 10.67
C LYS A 216 -22.96 2.63 10.14
N TRP A 217 -21.88 2.91 10.89
CA TRP A 217 -20.86 3.88 10.46
C TRP A 217 -20.24 3.47 9.13
N TYR A 218 -19.90 2.19 8.97
CA TYR A 218 -19.30 1.66 7.76
C TYR A 218 -20.23 1.74 6.55
N PHE A 219 -21.52 1.45 6.73
CA PHE A 219 -22.50 1.62 5.65
C PHE A 219 -22.59 3.09 5.19
N TYR A 220 -22.55 4.04 6.13
CA TYR A 220 -22.51 5.46 5.80
C TYR A 220 -21.27 5.85 4.99
N GLN A 221 -20.09 5.30 5.31
CA GLN A 221 -18.88 5.51 4.51
C GLN A 221 -18.99 4.91 3.10
N LEU A 222 -19.53 3.70 2.99
CA LEU A 222 -19.84 3.07 1.68
C LEU A 222 -20.77 3.94 0.85
N LEU A 223 -21.81 4.49 1.47
CA LEU A 223 -22.74 5.38 0.80
C LEU A 223 -22.04 6.64 0.30
N LYS A 224 -21.26 7.34 1.14
CA LYS A 224 -20.51 8.54 0.71
C LYS A 224 -19.59 8.28 -0.48
N CYS A 225 -18.82 7.18 -0.44
CA CYS A 225 -17.98 6.83 -1.57
C CYS A 225 -18.81 6.48 -2.80
N TYR A 226 -19.91 5.74 -2.63
CA TYR A 226 -20.84 5.46 -3.73
C TYR A 226 -21.37 6.74 -4.38
N GLU A 227 -21.73 7.75 -3.57
CA GLU A 227 -22.22 9.04 -4.08
C GLU A 227 -21.18 9.72 -4.98
N GLY A 228 -19.92 9.82 -4.54
CA GLY A 228 -18.85 10.44 -5.33
C GLY A 228 -18.56 9.70 -6.64
N GLU A 229 -18.50 8.38 -6.60
CA GLU A 229 -18.26 7.55 -7.78
C GLU A 229 -19.45 7.60 -8.76
N GLN A 230 -20.68 7.49 -8.25
CA GLN A 230 -21.90 7.48 -9.06
C GLN A 230 -22.19 8.84 -9.70
N LEU A 231 -21.94 9.96 -8.99
CA LEU A 231 -22.12 11.29 -9.56
C LEU A 231 -21.20 11.53 -10.75
N TYR A 232 -19.91 11.17 -10.62
CA TYR A 232 -18.94 11.25 -11.72
C TYR A 232 -19.40 10.44 -12.95
N LEU A 233 -19.88 9.21 -12.73
CA LEU A 233 -20.38 8.36 -13.80
C LEU A 233 -21.66 8.92 -14.45
N ASN A 234 -22.58 9.46 -13.65
CA ASN A 234 -23.81 10.09 -14.13
C ASN A 234 -23.51 11.33 -14.99
N GLU A 235 -22.51 12.15 -14.62
CA GLU A 235 -22.06 13.31 -15.40
C GLU A 235 -21.53 12.92 -16.79
N LEU A 236 -20.92 11.74 -16.90
CA LEU A 236 -20.45 11.18 -18.17
C LEU A 236 -21.56 10.46 -18.96
N GLY A 237 -22.78 10.37 -18.43
CA GLY A 237 -23.89 9.67 -19.06
C GLY A 237 -23.74 8.15 -19.06
N TYR A 238 -22.91 7.59 -18.18
CA TYR A 238 -22.73 6.15 -18.05
C TYR A 238 -24.03 5.49 -17.58
N VAL A 239 -24.37 4.36 -18.20
CA VAL A 239 -25.52 3.54 -17.83
C VAL A 239 -25.04 2.11 -17.57
N TYR A 240 -25.29 1.62 -16.36
CA TYR A 240 -24.89 0.28 -15.97
C TYR A 240 -25.53 -0.79 -16.87
N GLY A 241 -24.70 -1.70 -17.39
CA GLY A 241 -25.12 -2.78 -18.29
C GLY A 241 -25.28 -2.39 -19.76
N ASP A 242 -25.00 -1.13 -20.12
CA ASP A 242 -25.04 -0.63 -21.50
C ASP A 242 -23.63 -0.59 -22.10
N GLU A 243 -23.21 -1.68 -22.73
CA GLU A 243 -21.88 -1.80 -23.35
C GLU A 243 -21.69 -0.83 -24.52
N GLU A 244 -22.74 -0.51 -25.27
CA GLU A 244 -22.67 0.40 -26.41
C GLU A 244 -22.38 1.84 -25.94
N LYS A 245 -23.11 2.32 -24.93
CA LYS A 245 -22.81 3.63 -24.32
C LYS A 245 -21.44 3.67 -23.68
N THR A 246 -21.01 2.59 -23.03
CA THR A 246 -19.67 2.53 -22.43
C THR A 246 -18.59 2.70 -23.50
N LYS A 247 -18.70 2.01 -24.65
CA LYS A 247 -17.79 2.17 -25.79
C LYS A 247 -17.86 3.59 -26.37
N GLU A 248 -19.04 4.18 -26.47
CA GLU A 248 -19.22 5.55 -26.94
C GLU A 248 -18.50 6.56 -26.04
N ILE A 249 -18.60 6.43 -24.72
CA ILE A 249 -17.92 7.28 -23.74
C ILE A 249 -16.40 7.13 -23.89
N VAL A 250 -15.89 5.89 -23.88
CA VAL A 250 -14.45 5.62 -23.98
C VAL A 250 -13.85 6.19 -25.27
N ASN A 251 -14.56 6.09 -26.40
CA ASN A 251 -14.10 6.62 -27.69
C ASN A 251 -14.06 8.15 -27.75
N LYS A 252 -14.81 8.86 -26.89
CA LYS A 252 -14.86 10.33 -26.84
C LYS A 252 -13.86 10.93 -25.85
N LEU A 253 -13.32 10.13 -24.92
CA LEU A 253 -12.48 10.61 -23.84
C LEU A 253 -10.98 10.52 -24.17
N PRO A 254 -10.15 11.47 -23.69
CA PRO A 254 -8.70 11.32 -23.73
C PRO A 254 -8.23 10.08 -22.95
N GLY A 255 -7.16 9.42 -23.39
CA GLY A 255 -6.70 8.16 -22.80
C GLY A 255 -6.39 8.20 -21.29
N TYR A 256 -5.99 9.36 -20.73
CA TYR A 256 -5.81 9.49 -19.28
C TYR A 256 -7.15 9.57 -18.52
N VAL A 257 -8.19 10.15 -19.14
CA VAL A 257 -9.55 10.20 -18.58
C VAL A 257 -10.22 8.84 -18.68
N VAL A 258 -9.94 8.06 -19.73
CA VAL A 258 -10.40 6.67 -19.85
C VAL A 258 -9.93 5.83 -18.66
N LYS A 259 -8.66 5.93 -18.25
CA LYS A 259 -8.16 5.21 -17.06
C LYS A 259 -8.92 5.58 -15.79
N ILE A 260 -9.17 6.87 -15.58
CA ILE A 260 -9.96 7.35 -14.43
C ILE A 260 -11.38 6.80 -14.51
N PHE A 261 -12.01 6.86 -15.68
CA PHE A 261 -13.36 6.33 -15.89
C PHE A 261 -13.46 4.83 -15.59
N GLU A 262 -12.52 4.02 -16.10
CA GLU A 262 -12.45 2.58 -15.82
C GLU A 262 -12.25 2.29 -14.33
N GLU A 263 -11.39 3.05 -13.65
CA GLU A 263 -11.19 2.96 -12.20
C GLU A 263 -12.47 3.27 -11.43
N LYS A 264 -13.15 4.37 -11.80
CA LYS A 264 -14.41 4.80 -11.17
C LYS A 264 -15.53 3.77 -11.36
N MET A 265 -15.65 3.18 -12.55
CA MET A 265 -16.56 2.06 -12.80
C MET A 265 -16.25 0.84 -11.92
N GLY A 266 -14.97 0.48 -11.83
CA GLY A 266 -14.52 -0.63 -10.99
C GLY A 266 -14.81 -0.40 -9.51
N ASN A 267 -14.64 0.84 -9.04
CA ASN A 267 -14.92 1.25 -7.67
C ASN A 267 -16.43 1.22 -7.37
N GLU A 268 -17.27 1.80 -8.22
CA GLU A 268 -18.74 1.75 -8.11
C GLU A 268 -19.22 0.31 -7.93
N LEU A 269 -18.79 -0.59 -8.83
CA LEU A 269 -19.22 -1.99 -8.81
C LEU A 269 -18.83 -2.68 -7.51
N LYS A 270 -17.59 -2.48 -7.04
CA LYS A 270 -17.11 -3.06 -5.77
C LYS A 270 -17.90 -2.52 -4.59
N ILE A 271 -18.16 -1.20 -4.54
CA ILE A 271 -18.93 -0.55 -3.46
C ILE A 271 -20.37 -1.04 -3.45
N ARG A 272 -21.08 -1.01 -4.59
CA ARG A 272 -22.46 -1.51 -4.71
C ARG A 272 -22.58 -2.96 -4.29
N THR A 273 -21.64 -3.81 -4.72
CA THR A 273 -21.61 -5.22 -4.31
C THR A 273 -21.52 -5.37 -2.79
N ARG A 274 -20.76 -4.50 -2.12
CA ARG A 274 -20.62 -4.49 -0.65
C ARG A 274 -21.90 -3.99 0.02
N MET A 275 -22.46 -2.88 -0.44
CA MET A 275 -23.74 -2.37 0.06
C MET A 275 -24.84 -3.43 -0.01
N MET A 276 -24.93 -4.14 -1.15
CA MET A 276 -25.89 -5.25 -1.33
C MET A 276 -25.68 -6.39 -0.31
N LYS A 277 -24.43 -6.78 -0.03
CA LYS A 277 -24.13 -7.80 1.00
C LYS A 277 -24.60 -7.39 2.38
N ILE A 278 -24.40 -6.11 2.73
CA ILE A 278 -24.78 -5.58 4.06
C ILE A 278 -26.30 -5.48 4.20
N LEU A 279 -26.98 -4.93 3.19
CA LEU A 279 -28.44 -4.82 3.15
C LEU A 279 -29.11 -6.20 3.28
N ARG A 280 -28.58 -7.22 2.58
CA ARG A 280 -29.08 -8.60 2.68
C ARG A 280 -28.90 -9.23 4.05
N ASN A 281 -27.92 -8.78 4.84
CA ASN A 281 -27.73 -9.28 6.20
C ASN A 281 -28.83 -8.75 7.15
N GLY A 282 -29.56 -7.69 6.78
CA GLY A 282 -30.73 -7.20 7.52
C GLY A 282 -30.44 -6.67 8.93
N LYS A 283 -29.17 -6.40 9.27
CA LYS A 283 -28.75 -5.96 10.61
C LYS A 283 -28.71 -4.45 10.81
N ILE A 284 -29.06 -3.67 9.78
CA ILE A 284 -28.88 -2.21 9.76
C ILE A 284 -30.11 -1.55 9.12
N ASN A 285 -30.73 -0.62 9.84
CA ASN A 285 -31.67 0.34 9.25
C ASN A 285 -30.88 1.55 8.74
N ILE A 286 -31.05 1.88 7.47
CA ILE A 286 -30.29 2.94 6.78
C ILE A 286 -31.13 4.16 6.39
N TYR A 287 -32.40 4.21 6.79
CA TYR A 287 -33.31 5.31 6.44
C TYR A 287 -32.76 6.69 6.88
N GLY A 288 -32.04 6.74 7.99
CA GLY A 288 -31.39 7.96 8.47
C GLY A 288 -30.18 8.43 7.63
N TYR A 289 -29.72 7.64 6.65
CA TYR A 289 -28.52 7.96 5.85
C TYR A 289 -28.83 8.24 4.37
N ILE A 290 -29.88 7.65 3.82
CA ILE A 290 -30.34 7.89 2.45
C ILE A 290 -31.86 7.93 2.39
N ASN A 291 -32.40 9.04 1.90
CA ASN A 291 -33.85 9.23 1.68
C ASN A 291 -34.23 9.06 0.19
N GLU A 292 -35.53 9.09 -0.11
CA GLU A 292 -36.06 8.98 -1.49
C GLU A 292 -35.48 10.05 -2.44
N GLU A 293 -35.27 11.29 -1.98
CA GLU A 293 -34.75 12.38 -2.81
C GLU A 293 -33.28 12.12 -3.21
N GLN A 294 -32.44 11.74 -2.24
CA GLN A 294 -31.05 11.37 -2.49
C GLN A 294 -30.95 10.14 -3.39
N LEU A 295 -31.78 9.12 -3.13
CA LEU A 295 -31.83 7.91 -3.96
C LEU A 295 -32.23 8.23 -5.41
N GLY A 296 -33.16 9.18 -5.60
CA GLY A 296 -33.53 9.69 -6.91
C GLY A 296 -32.37 10.39 -7.64
N LYS A 297 -31.62 11.25 -6.93
CA LYS A 297 -30.44 11.97 -7.49
C LYS A 297 -29.32 11.03 -7.89
N LEU A 298 -29.04 10.02 -7.08
CA LEU A 298 -27.98 9.04 -7.37
C LEU A 298 -28.34 8.14 -8.55
N ASN A 299 -29.64 7.90 -8.75
CA ASN A 299 -30.16 7.05 -9.80
C ASN A 299 -29.43 5.68 -9.88
N PRO A 300 -29.31 4.94 -8.76
CA PRO A 300 -28.56 3.69 -8.75
C PRO A 300 -29.24 2.64 -9.64
N PRO A 301 -28.51 1.58 -10.04
CA PRO A 301 -29.06 0.40 -10.67
C PRO A 301 -30.29 -0.14 -9.90
N GLU A 302 -31.27 -0.66 -10.65
CA GLU A 302 -32.59 -1.00 -10.11
C GLU A 302 -32.52 -2.07 -9.01
N ASP A 303 -31.57 -3.00 -9.11
CA ASP A 303 -31.34 -4.03 -8.09
C ASP A 303 -30.92 -3.42 -6.73
N LEU A 304 -30.01 -2.44 -6.74
CA LEU A 304 -29.60 -1.72 -5.53
C LEU A 304 -30.74 -0.83 -5.01
N ARG A 305 -31.46 -0.15 -5.90
CA ARG A 305 -32.64 0.67 -5.53
C ARG A 305 -33.67 -0.17 -4.77
N ILE A 306 -34.04 -1.32 -5.31
CA ILE A 306 -35.00 -2.24 -4.69
C ILE A 306 -34.47 -2.72 -3.32
N ALA A 307 -33.19 -3.06 -3.23
CA ALA A 307 -32.60 -3.52 -1.97
C ALA A 307 -32.62 -2.43 -0.88
N ILE A 308 -32.28 -1.18 -1.21
CA ILE A 308 -32.35 -0.05 -0.28
C ILE A 308 -33.78 0.13 0.23
N LYS A 309 -34.76 0.20 -0.68
CA LYS A 309 -36.17 0.41 -0.33
C LYS A 309 -36.74 -0.75 0.50
N LYS A 310 -36.47 -1.99 0.10
CA LYS A 310 -37.10 -3.18 0.71
C LYS A 310 -36.40 -3.71 1.95
N LEU A 311 -35.06 -3.61 2.00
CA LEU A 311 -34.25 -4.22 3.05
C LEU A 311 -33.58 -3.16 3.94
N GLY A 312 -33.25 -2.00 3.37
CA GLY A 312 -32.56 -0.94 4.09
C GLY A 312 -33.47 -0.04 4.91
N TRP A 313 -34.67 0.25 4.41
CA TRP A 313 -35.65 1.11 5.10
C TRP A 313 -36.67 0.34 5.93
N ASN A 314 -36.82 -0.97 5.70
CA ASN A 314 -37.68 -1.82 6.50
C ASN A 314 -36.86 -2.50 7.60
N ASN A 315 -36.75 -1.82 8.75
CA ASN A 315 -36.46 -2.43 10.04
C ASN A 315 -36.86 -1.48 11.17
#